data_AF-A0A317C035-F1
#
_entry.id   AF-A0A317C035-F1
#
_cell.length_a   1.000
_cell.length_b   1.000
_cell.length_c   1.000
_cell.angle_alpha   90.00
_cell.angle_beta   90.00
_cell.angle_gamma   90.00
#
_symmetry.space_group_name_H-M   'P 1'
#
loop_
_entity.id
_entity.type
_entity.pdbx_description
1 polymer ?
#
loop_
_entity_poly.entity_id
_entity_poly.type
_entity_poly.pdbx_seq_one_letter_code
_entity_poly.pdbx_strand_id
1 'polypeptide(L)' 'FFQRYSDGSKQTAELGRWLQTQAVTVGKPILLVTHQVNITGLTGVYPRSGELVVIKHPATLAEDAEIMVMGTLETN' A
#
# COMPACT_ATOMS: atom_id res chain seq x y z
N PHE A 1 12.49 9.47 3.64
CA PHE A 1 12.84 8.17 3.03
C PHE A 1 12.34 8.21 1.58
N PHE A 2 13.25 8.55 0.67
CA PHE A 2 13.22 8.58 -0.81
C PHE A 2 14.50 9.37 -1.15
N GLN A 3 15.67 8.76 -0.91
CA GLN A 3 16.94 9.47 -1.15
C GLN A 3 17.24 9.65 -2.65
N ARG A 4 16.53 8.92 -3.52
CA ARG A 4 16.54 9.07 -4.98
C ARG A 4 15.14 8.90 -5.54
N TYR A 5 14.58 9.98 -6.08
CA TYR A 5 13.28 9.97 -6.78
C TYR A 5 13.24 8.99 -7.97
N SER A 6 14.40 8.68 -8.57
CA SER A 6 14.53 7.75 -9.69
C SER A 6 14.17 6.30 -9.36
N ASP A 7 14.21 5.90 -8.08
CA ASP A 7 13.98 4.50 -7.66
C ASP A 7 12.59 4.27 -7.06
N GLY A 8 11.76 5.32 -6.99
CA GLY A 8 10.47 5.27 -6.29
C GLY A 8 9.47 4.28 -6.89
N SER A 9 9.46 4.11 -8.22
CA SER A 9 8.57 3.14 -8.88
C SER A 9 8.95 1.69 -8.56
N LYS A 10 10.26 1.38 -8.54
CA LYS A 10 10.77 0.04 -8.21
C LYS A 10 10.48 -0.33 -6.77
N GLN A 11 10.77 0.58 -5.84
CA GLN A 11 10.51 0.39 -4.41
C GLN A 11 9.02 0.21 -4.12
N THR A 12 8.17 0.97 -4.80
CA THR A 12 6.71 0.84 -4.68
C THR A 12 6.22 -0.51 -5.21
N ALA A 13 6.73 -0.97 -6.36
CA ALA A 13 6.38 -2.27 -6.92
C ALA A 13 6.83 -3.44 -6.02
N GLU A 14 8.04 -3.36 -5.46
CA GLU A 14 8.55 -4.35 -4.50
C GLU A 14 7.71 -4.37 -3.21
N LEU A 15 7.32 -3.20 -2.69
CA LEU A 15 6.42 -3.11 -1.54
C LEU A 15 5.06 -3.76 -1.83
N GLY A 16 4.48 -3.50 -3.02
CA GLY A 16 3.22 -4.10 -3.44
C GLY A 16 3.27 -5.62 -3.48
N ARG A 17 4.36 -6.18 -4.01
CA ARG A 17 4.61 -7.64 -4.03
C ARG A 17 4.79 -8.22 -2.64
N TRP A 18 5.56 -7.54 -1.78
CA TRP A 18 5.75 -7.98 -0.40
C TRP A 18 4.42 -8.03 0.36
N LEU A 19 3.58 -6.99 0.22
CA LEU A 19 2.25 -6.95 0.82
C LEU A 19 1.33 -8.07 0.30
N GLN A 20 1.39 -8.40 -0.99
CA GLN A 20 0.64 -9.52 -1.58
C GLN A 20 1.03 -10.86 -0.92
N THR A 21 2.33 -11.12 -0.81
CA THR A 21 2.85 -12.31 -0.13
C THR A 21 2.37 -12.38 1.31
N GLN A 22 2.46 -11.27 2.06
CA GLN A 22 2.00 -11.25 3.45
C GLN A 22 0.48 -11.48 3.56
N ALA A 23 -0.32 -10.87 2.69
CA ALA A 23 -1.78 -11.04 2.68
C ALA A 23 -2.18 -12.51 2.46
N VAL A 24 -1.49 -13.20 1.54
CA VAL A 24 -1.72 -14.60 1.24
C VAL A 24 -1.19 -15.53 2.35
N THR A 25 0.01 -15.27 2.87
CA THR A 25 0.67 -16.18 3.84
C THR A 25 0.14 -16.04 5.27
N VAL A 26 -0.18 -14.82 5.71
CA VAL A 26 -0.56 -14.57 7.11
C VAL A 26 -2.07 -14.69 7.33
N GLY A 27 -2.88 -14.37 6.33
CA GLY A 27 -4.35 -14.43 6.41
C GLY A 27 -4.94 -13.49 7.47
N LYS A 28 -4.20 -12.47 7.92
CA LYS A 28 -4.64 -11.46 8.90
C LYS A 28 -4.49 -10.06 8.32
N PRO A 29 -5.26 -9.07 8.81
CA PRO A 29 -5.06 -7.68 8.44
C PRO A 29 -3.64 -7.21 8.74
N ILE A 30 -3.06 -6.44 7.83
CA ILE A 30 -1.72 -5.85 7.96
C ILE A 30 -1.89 -4.36 8.24
N LEU A 31 -1.28 -3.86 9.31
CA LEU A 31 -1.15 -2.43 9.58
C LEU A 31 0.23 -1.95 9.15
N LEU A 32 0.30 -1.17 8.08
CA LEU A 32 1.53 -0.55 7.60
C LEU A 32 1.56 0.92 8.01
N VAL A 33 2.49 1.29 8.89
CA VAL A 33 2.76 2.70 9.22
C VAL A 33 3.87 3.20 8.33
N THR A 34 3.56 4.18 7.49
CA THR A 34 4.51 4.74 6.53
C THR A 34 4.20 6.20 6.24
N HIS A 35 5.02 6.84 5.41
CA HIS A 35 4.81 8.24 5.01
C HIS A 35 3.75 8.35 3.90
N GLN A 36 3.08 9.50 3.84
CA GLN A 36 2.06 9.83 2.83
C GLN A 36 2.53 9.54 1.40
N VAL A 37 3.77 9.88 1.07
CA VAL A 37 4.35 9.64 -0.27
C VAL A 37 4.40 8.16 -0.67
N ASN A 38 4.61 7.24 0.28
CA ASN A 38 4.56 5.79 0.01
C ASN A 38 3.12 5.31 -0.19
N ILE A 39 2.17 5.87 0.59
CA ILE A 39 0.75 5.57 0.44
C ILE A 39 0.29 6.01 -0.95
N THR A 40 0.64 7.22 -1.36
CA THR A 40 0.32 7.75 -2.69
C THR A 40 0.97 6.92 -3.80
N GLY A 41 2.24 6.54 -3.67
CA GLY A 41 2.88 5.67 -4.65
C GLY A 41 2.16 4.33 -4.81
N LEU A 42 1.75 3.71 -3.69
CA LEU A 42 1.13 2.39 -3.68
C LEU A 42 -0.35 2.39 -4.11
N THR A 43 -1.08 3.46 -3.82
CA THR A 43 -2.56 3.48 -3.92
C THR A 43 -3.10 4.54 -4.87
N GLY A 44 -2.29 5.50 -5.30
CA GLY A 44 -2.72 6.69 -6.03
C GLY A 44 -3.49 7.72 -5.20
N VAL A 45 -3.75 7.45 -3.91
CA VAL A 45 -4.50 8.33 -3.00
C VAL A 45 -3.56 9.30 -2.29
N TYR A 46 -4.03 10.53 -2.05
CA TYR A 46 -3.31 11.59 -1.34
C TYR A 46 -3.98 11.84 0.02
N PRO A 47 -3.70 11.02 1.05
CA PRO A 47 -4.32 11.16 2.36
C PRO A 47 -3.82 12.42 3.08
N ARG A 48 -4.66 12.97 3.95
CA ARG A 48 -4.26 14.01 4.91
C ARG A 48 -3.55 13.41 6.12
N SER A 49 -2.91 14.27 6.91
CA SER A 49 -2.31 13.86 8.17
C SER A 49 -3.38 13.29 9.11
N GLY A 50 -3.14 12.10 9.65
CA GLY A 50 -4.09 11.42 10.55
C GLY A 50 -5.14 10.57 9.85
N GLU A 51 -5.15 10.50 8.52
CA GLU A 51 -6.03 9.59 7.79
C GLU A 51 -5.41 8.19 7.67
N LEU A 52 -6.26 7.17 7.81
CA LEU A 52 -5.91 5.80 7.43
C LEU A 52 -6.48 5.49 6.05
N VAL A 53 -5.69 4.81 5.22
CA VAL A 53 -6.15 4.28 3.93
C VAL A 53 -6.37 2.79 4.07
N VAL A 54 -7.61 2.34 3.83
CA VAL A 54 -7.96 0.91 3.85
C VAL A 54 -7.87 0.39 2.42
N ILE A 55 -7.02 -0.62 2.23
CA ILE A 55 -6.86 -1.30 0.94
C ILE A 55 -7.25 -2.76 1.07
N LYS A 56 -7.81 -3.30 0.00
CA LYS A 56 -8.01 -4.72 -0.20
C LYS A 56 -6.95 -5.20 -1.17
N HIS A 57 -6.05 -6.03 -0.67
CA HIS A 57 -5.11 -6.74 -1.53
C HIS A 57 -5.81 -8.00 -2.08
N PRO A 58 -5.75 -8.28 -3.38
CA PRO A 58 -6.27 -9.52 -3.94
C PRO A 58 -5.59 -10.74 -3.30
N ALA A 59 -6.39 -11.71 -2.85
CA ALA A 59 -5.91 -12.95 -2.23
C ALA A 59 -5.30 -13.94 -3.23
N THR A 60 -4.74 -13.44 -4.32
CA THR A 60 -4.19 -14.22 -5.44
C THR A 60 -2.81 -13.68 -5.76
N LEU A 61 -1.86 -14.55 -6.09
CA LEU A 61 -0.52 -14.18 -6.56
C LEU A 61 -0.46 -13.87 -8.07
N ALA A 62 -1.61 -13.61 -8.71
CA ALA A 62 -1.63 -13.22 -10.11
C ALA A 62 -0.92 -11.86 -10.30
N GLU A 63 -0.17 -11.71 -11.40
CA GLU A 63 0.66 -10.52 -11.66
C GLU A 63 -0.19 -9.27 -11.96
N ASP A 64 -1.40 -9.48 -12.43
CA ASP A 64 -2.44 -8.52 -12.81
C ASP A 64 -3.40 -8.20 -11.65
N ALA A 65 -3.12 -8.71 -10.45
CA ALA A 65 -3.97 -8.50 -9.29
C ALA A 65 -3.77 -7.08 -8.74
N GLU A 66 -4.70 -6.17 -9.04
CA GLU A 66 -4.64 -4.78 -8.61
C GLU A 66 -5.05 -4.59 -7.14
N ILE A 67 -4.34 -3.68 -6.46
CA ILE A 67 -4.72 -3.22 -5.12
C ILE A 67 -5.97 -2.34 -5.25
N MET A 68 -7.03 -2.70 -4.51
CA MET A 68 -8.26 -1.92 -4.50
C MET A 68 -8.34 -1.05 -3.25
N VAL A 69 -8.47 0.26 -3.42
CA VAL A 69 -8.72 1.18 -2.30
C VAL A 69 -10.18 1.09 -1.90
N MET A 70 -10.44 0.76 -0.63
CA MET A 70 -11.79 0.66 -0.07
C MET A 70 -12.31 2.02 0.42
N GLY A 71 -11.40 2.89 0.88
CA GLY A 71 -11.72 4.21 1.39
C GLY A 71 -10.67 4.74 2.35
N THR A 72 -10.93 5.92 2.89
CA THR A 72 -10.14 6.54 3.95
C THR A 72 -10.96 6.66 5.24
N LEU A 73 -10.28 6.61 6.38
CA LEU A 73 -10.87 6.80 7.70
C LEU A 73 -10.17 7.98 8.38
N GLU A 74 -10.96 8.93 8.87
CA GLU A 74 -10.49 10.03 9.71
C GLU A 74 -10.57 9.62 11.20
N THR A 75 -9.61 10.03 12.01
CA THR A 75 -9.52 9.65 13.44
C THR A 75 -9.88 10.78 14.41
N ASN A 76 -10.75 11.71 14.01
CA ASN A 76 -11.17 12.85 14.84
C ASN A 76 -12.44 12.57 15.65
#